data_AF-A0A2D1U0I5-F1
#
_entry.id   AF-A0A2D1U0I5-F1
#
_cell.length_a   1.000
_cell.length_b   1.000
_cell.length_c   1.000
_cell.angle_alpha   90.00
_cell.angle_beta   90.00
_cell.angle_gamma   90.00
#
_symmetry.space_group_name_H-M   'P 1'
#
loop_
_entity.id
_entity.type
_entity.pdbx_description
1 polymer ?
#
loop_
_entity_poly.entity_id
_entity_poly.type
_entity_poly.pdbx_seq_one_letter_code
_entity_poly.pdbx_strand_id
1 'polypeptide(L)'
;MKKYLQYAVLVGFFCYWLLLGYKALRAINYEFNGRVQKVTSTSSYYKIITVNNKDFDLEWVRWYDGLTNVEVGDSVMKKKGNQWMEIIKK
;
A
#
# COMPACT_ATOMS: atom_id res chain seq x y z
N MET A 1 6.41 46.21 10.74
CA MET A 1 6.01 44.91 11.36
C MET A 1 4.75 44.30 10.75
N LYS A 2 3.63 45.03 10.57
CA LYS A 2 2.37 44.47 10.02
C LYS A 2 2.49 43.76 8.66
N LYS A 3 3.32 44.26 7.74
CA LYS A 3 3.55 43.63 6.42
C LYS A 3 4.19 42.24 6.53
N TYR A 4 5.14 42.07 7.44
CA TYR A 4 5.81 40.77 7.68
C TYR A 4 4.88 39.73 8.30
N LEU A 5 3.92 40.16 9.12
CA LEU A 5 2.89 39.28 9.68
C LEU A 5 1.96 38.74 8.58
N GLN A 6 1.57 39.59 7.62
CA GLN A 6 0.74 39.18 6.48
C GLN A 6 1.47 38.16 5.59
N TYR A 7 2.76 38.37 5.31
CA TYR A 7 3.56 37.41 4.57
C TYR A 7 3.71 36.07 5.31
N ALA A 8 3.88 36.08 6.63
CA ALA A 8 3.96 34.87 7.44
C ALA A 8 2.66 34.05 7.39
N VAL A 9 1.49 34.70 7.46
CA VAL A 9 0.18 34.03 7.35
C VAL A 9 0.00 33.42 5.95
N LEU A 10 0.37 34.15 4.91
CA LEU A 10 0.30 33.69 3.52
C LEU A 10 1.18 32.46 3.27
N VAL A 11 2.42 32.49 3.78
CA VAL A 11 3.35 31.36 3.70
C VAL A 11 2.82 30.17 4.49
N GLY A 12 2.33 30.38 5.71
CA GLY A 12 1.73 29.32 6.53
C GLY A 12 0.53 28.65 5.85
N PHE A 13 -0.33 29.44 5.22
CA PHE A 13 -1.45 28.92 4.43
C PHE A 13 -0.97 28.06 3.26
N PHE A 14 0.00 28.52 2.47
CA PHE A 14 0.56 27.75 1.37
C PHE A 14 1.21 26.43 1.84
N CYS A 15 2.01 26.47 2.91
CA CYS A 15 2.61 25.28 3.49
C CYS A 15 1.56 24.27 3.96
N TYR A 16 0.48 24.74 4.58
CA TYR A 16 -0.62 23.90 5.03
C TYR A 16 -1.29 23.15 3.86
N TRP A 17 -1.61 23.86 2.77
CA TRP A 17 -2.20 23.23 1.58
C TRP A 17 -1.25 22.25 0.89
N LEU A 18 0.05 22.56 0.83
CA LEU A 18 1.06 21.64 0.31
C LEU A 18 1.13 20.35 1.15
N LEU A 19 1.06 20.46 2.48
CA LEU A 19 1.04 19.29 3.38
C LEU A 19 -0.22 18.45 3.21
N LEU A 20 -1.38 19.08 3.04
CA LEU A 20 -2.63 18.37 2.73
C LEU A 20 -2.55 17.65 1.39
N GLY A 21 -2.06 18.33 0.34
CA GLY A 21 -1.85 17.73 -0.98
C GLY A 21 -0.88 16.55 -0.92
N TYR A 22 0.21 16.67 -0.17
CA TYR A 22 1.16 15.57 0.06
C TYR A 22 0.51 14.38 0.76
N LYS A 23 -0.27 14.61 1.83
CA LYS A 23 -1.00 13.52 2.52
C LYS A 23 -2.03 12.86 1.61
N ALA A 24 -2.77 13.65 0.82
CA ALA A 24 -3.72 13.13 -0.14
C ALA A 24 -3.03 12.30 -1.23
N LEU A 25 -1.91 12.78 -1.79
CA LEU A 25 -1.10 12.02 -2.75
C LEU A 25 -0.52 10.75 -2.16
N ARG A 26 -0.06 10.78 -0.91
CA ARG A 26 0.44 9.59 -0.20
C ARG A 26 -0.67 8.56 0.05
N ALA A 27 -1.86 9.00 0.45
CA ALA A 27 -3.04 8.14 0.59
C ALA A 27 -3.50 7.61 -0.78
N ILE A 28 -3.32 8.39 -1.85
CA ILE A 28 -3.63 7.96 -3.21
C ILE A 28 -2.59 6.99 -3.72
N ASN A 29 -1.30 7.10 -3.40
CA ASN A 29 -0.24 6.23 -3.89
C ASN A 29 0.13 5.12 -2.89
N TYR A 30 -0.85 4.65 -2.13
CA TYR A 30 -0.62 3.60 -1.15
C TYR A 30 -0.15 2.31 -1.83
N GLU A 31 1.10 1.94 -1.59
CA GLU A 31 1.65 0.62 -1.90
C GLU A 31 1.28 -0.31 -0.76
N PHE A 32 0.44 -1.29 -1.04
CA PHE A 32 0.20 -2.36 -0.09
C PHE A 32 1.49 -3.18 0.02
N ASN A 33 2.06 -3.23 1.21
CA ASN A 33 3.24 -4.03 1.52
C ASN A 33 2.90 -4.95 2.68
N GLY A 34 2.81 -6.25 2.38
CA GLY A 34 2.37 -7.21 3.37
C GLY A 34 3.16 -8.50 3.31
N ARG A 35 3.10 -9.27 4.40
CA ARG A 35 3.76 -10.57 4.50
C ARG A 35 2.75 -11.70 4.51
N VAL A 36 3.00 -12.72 3.70
CA VAL A 36 2.14 -13.91 3.63
C VAL A 36 2.23 -14.68 4.95
N GLN A 37 1.09 -14.85 5.63
CA GLN A 37 1.00 -15.61 6.88
C GLN A 37 0.45 -17.01 6.69
N LYS A 38 -0.45 -17.18 5.71
CA LYS A 38 -1.07 -18.46 5.42
C LYS A 38 -1.35 -18.56 3.93
N VAL A 39 -1.14 -19.75 3.38
CA VAL A 39 -1.50 -20.12 2.02
C VAL A 39 -2.46 -21.30 2.11
N THR A 40 -3.63 -21.19 1.49
CA THR A 40 -4.66 -22.24 1.47
C THR A 40 -4.95 -22.61 0.02
N SER A 41 -4.67 -23.85 -0.35
CA SER A 41 -4.93 -24.35 -1.70
C SER A 41 -6.40 -24.77 -1.81
N THR A 42 -7.21 -23.97 -2.48
CA THR A 42 -8.65 -24.26 -2.67
C THR A 42 -8.93 -25.05 -3.95
N SER A 43 -8.05 -24.93 -4.96
CA SER A 43 -8.18 -25.60 -6.26
C SER A 43 -6.80 -25.65 -6.95
N SER A 44 -6.66 -26.48 -7.98
CA SER A 44 -5.46 -26.55 -8.84
C SER A 44 -5.15 -25.24 -9.58
N TYR A 45 -6.13 -24.32 -9.67
CA TYR A 45 -6.01 -23.09 -10.44
C TYR A 45 -5.72 -21.84 -9.60
N TYR A 46 -6.02 -21.87 -8.29
CA TYR A 46 -5.78 -20.72 -7.41
C TYR A 46 -5.62 -21.11 -5.94
N LYS A 47 -4.80 -20.32 -5.24
CA LYS A 47 -4.57 -20.37 -3.79
C LYS A 47 -5.19 -19.13 -3.15
N ILE A 48 -5.64 -19.24 -1.91
CA ILE A 48 -6.03 -18.08 -1.10
C ILE A 48 -4.88 -17.82 -0.13
N ILE A 49 -4.30 -16.63 -0.20
CA ILE A 49 -3.28 -16.18 0.75
C ILE A 49 -3.87 -15.20 1.74
N THR A 50 -3.40 -15.28 2.97
CA THR A 50 -3.68 -14.29 4.01
C THR A 50 -2.43 -13.48 4.22
N VAL A 51 -2.55 -12.17 4.10
CA VAL A 51 -1.43 -11.24 4.13
C VAL A 51 -1.65 -10.23 5.26
N ASN A 52 -0.63 -10.06 6.09
CA ASN A 52 -0.65 -9.03 7.13
C ASN A 52 -0.03 -7.74 6.59
N ASN A 53 -0.79 -6.64 6.59
CA ASN A 53 -0.32 -5.33 6.20
C ASN A 53 0.03 -4.50 7.45
N LYS A 54 1.07 -3.67 7.38
CA LYS A 54 1.45 -2.78 8.49
C LYS A 54 0.36 -1.79 8.90
N ASP A 55 -0.54 -1.42 7.98
CA ASP A 55 -1.55 -0.39 8.24
C ASP A 55 -2.97 -0.93 8.43
N PHE A 56 -3.26 -2.20 8.11
CA PHE A 56 -4.61 -2.79 8.17
C PHE A 56 -4.60 -4.27 8.53
N ASP A 57 -5.69 -4.69 9.19
CA ASP A 57 -6.04 -6.08 9.51
C ASP A 57 -5.88 -7.02 8.30
N LEU A 58 -5.59 -8.29 8.60
CA LEU A 58 -5.39 -9.40 7.66
C LEU A 58 -6.25 -9.29 6.39
N GLU A 59 -5.60 -9.23 5.21
CA GLU A 59 -6.28 -9.28 3.92
C GLU A 59 -6.21 -10.69 3.32
N TRP A 60 -7.34 -11.16 2.77
CA TRP A 60 -7.41 -12.39 1.98
C TRP A 60 -7.31 -12.08 0.49
N VAL A 61 -6.31 -12.66 -0.17
CA VAL A 61 -6.03 -12.45 -1.58
C VAL A 61 -6.14 -13.78 -2.33
N ARG A 62 -6.85 -13.77 -3.46
CA ARG A 62 -6.86 -14.90 -4.40
C ARG A 62 -5.64 -14.82 -5.30
N TRP A 63 -4.77 -15.82 -5.21
CA TRP A 63 -3.53 -15.96 -5.97
C TRP A 63 -3.70 -16.98 -7.09
N TYR A 64 -3.43 -16.60 -8.34
CA TYR A 64 -3.47 -17.51 -9.49
C TYR A 64 -2.07 -18.04 -9.76
N ASP A 65 -1.96 -19.36 -9.88
CA ASP A 65 -0.69 -20.13 -9.85
C ASP A 65 0.16 -20.03 -11.12
N GLY A 66 0.12 -18.88 -11.81
CA GLY A 66 0.65 -18.74 -13.17
C GLY A 66 2.16 -18.98 -13.30
N LEU A 67 3.00 -18.29 -12.49
CA LEU A 67 4.46 -18.25 -12.72
C LEU A 67 5.32 -18.38 -11.45
N THR A 68 4.75 -18.13 -10.27
CA THR A 68 5.51 -18.16 -9.01
C THR A 68 4.66 -18.76 -7.89
N ASN A 69 5.14 -19.86 -7.33
CA ASN A 69 4.62 -20.39 -6.08
C ASN A 69 4.90 -19.38 -4.97
N VAL A 70 3.83 -18.97 -4.27
CA VAL A 70 3.88 -18.09 -3.11
C VAL A 70 3.91 -18.94 -1.84
N GLU A 71 4.78 -18.58 -0.91
CA GLU A 71 5.01 -19.31 0.32
C GLU A 71 4.76 -18.42 1.54
N VAL A 72 4.57 -19.06 2.70
CA VAL A 72 4.45 -18.34 3.98
C VAL A 72 5.79 -17.66 4.27
N GLY A 73 5.74 -16.35 4.56
CA GLY A 73 6.92 -15.53 4.83
C GLY A 73 7.38 -14.68 3.65
N ASP A 74 6.87 -14.93 2.44
CA ASP A 74 7.09 -14.07 1.27
C ASP A 74 6.50 -12.68 1.49
N SER A 75 7.16 -11.68 0.91
CA SER A 75 6.66 -10.31 0.86
C SER A 75 5.86 -10.12 -0.42
N VAL A 76 4.70 -9.50 -0.31
CA VAL A 76 3.85 -9.17 -1.46
C VAL A 76 3.64 -7.66 -1.52
N MET A 77 3.70 -7.14 -2.73
CA MET A 77 3.47 -5.73 -3.00
C MET A 77 2.31 -5.58 -3.99
N LYS A 78 1.35 -4.71 -3.68
CA LYS A 78 0.33 -4.29 -4.64
C LYS A 78 0.50 -2.80 -4.95
N LYS A 79 0.77 -2.51 -6.21
CA LYS A 79 0.71 -1.13 -6.73
C LYS A 79 -0.76 -0.77 -6.96
N LYS A 80 -1.20 0.40 -6.45
CA LYS A 80 -2.58 0.85 -6.64
C LYS A 80 -2.89 1.07 -8.13
N GLY A 81 -4.13 0.77 -8.52
CA GLY A 81 -4.58 0.80 -9.91
C GLY A 81 -4.29 -0.51 -10.66
N ASN A 82 -3.46 -1.38 -10.08
CA ASN A 82 -3.21 -2.70 -10.62
C ASN A 82 -4.02 -3.76 -9.86
N GLN A 83 -4.68 -4.64 -10.62
CA GLN A 83 -5.30 -5.85 -10.04
C GLN A 83 -4.24 -6.89 -9.67
N TRP A 84 -3.05 -6.77 -10.26
CA TRP A 84 -1.93 -7.67 -10.07
C TRP A 84 -1.12 -7.31 -8.82
N MET A 85 -0.74 -8.34 -8.07
CA MET A 85 0.26 -8.26 -6.99
C MET A 85 1.59 -8.80 -7.49
N GLU A 86 2.68 -8.15 -7.06
CA GLU A 86 4.05 -8.60 -7.30
C GLU A 86 4.54 -9.34 -6.04
N ILE A 87 5.15 -10.52 -6.22
CA ILE A 87 5.85 -11.23 -5.13
C ILE A 87 7.30 -10.76 -5.09
N ILE A 88 7.75 -10.40 -3.90
CA ILE A 88 9.16 -10.21 -3.57
C ILE A 88 9.56 -11.44 -2.75
N LYS A 89 10.22 -12.39 -3.43
CA LYS A 89 10.76 -13.58 -2.76
C LYS A 89 11.85 -13.18 -1.78
N LYS A 90 11.90 -13.89 -0.65
CA LYS A 90 13.00 -13.79 0.30
C LYS A 90 14.32 -14.26 -0.34
#